data_AF-A0A327WPV8-F1
#
_entry.id   AF-A0A327WPV8-F1
#
_cell.length_a   1.000
_cell.length_b   1.000
_cell.length_c   1.000
_cell.angle_alpha   90.00
_cell.angle_beta   90.00
_cell.angle_gamma   90.00
#
_symmetry.space_group_name_H-M   'P 1'
#
loop_
_entity.id
_entity.type
_entity.pdbx_description
1 polymer ?
#
loop_
_entity_poly.entity_id
_entity_poly.type
_entity_poly.pdbx_seq_one_letter_code
_entity_poly.pdbx_strand_id
1 'polypeptide(L)'
;MDEDRFHIEVSKALSSCQLVEEVLKLYISESYELARKCIDGKLVFKLSGEDVEDASLERLITTFRKLTDNEKLVAKLNKFKSERNYLSHKAIAHCLDPMGNLDWGYAGELKKRLDRIQQDSHDLRLEIHEEAKTFRAHLYF
;
A
#
# COMPACT_ATOMS: atom_id res chain seq x y z
N MET A 1 26.83 -2.69 8.58
CA MET A 1 26.08 -2.39 7.34
C MET A 1 26.84 -1.25 6.70
N ASP A 2 27.16 -1.28 5.42
CA ASP A 2 27.69 -0.09 4.74
C ASP A 2 26.52 0.79 4.28
N GLU A 3 26.82 2.05 3.95
CA GLU A 3 25.83 3.06 3.56
C GLU A 3 25.03 2.63 2.30
N ASP A 4 25.71 2.08 1.30
CA ASP A 4 25.09 1.55 0.07
C ASP A 4 24.06 0.46 0.37
N ARG A 5 24.39 -0.49 1.25
CA ARG A 5 23.46 -1.54 1.67
C ARG A 5 22.28 -0.97 2.44
N PHE A 6 22.48 0.08 3.24
CA PHE A 6 21.39 0.76 3.93
C PHE A 6 20.42 1.41 2.92
N HIS A 7 20.93 2.13 1.92
CA HIS A 7 20.10 2.72 0.86
C HIS A 7 19.31 1.67 0.07
N ILE A 8 19.93 0.52 -0.22
CA ILE A 8 19.25 -0.60 -0.89
C ILE A 8 18.08 -1.11 -0.05
N GLU A 9 18.26 -1.30 1.27
CA GLU A 9 17.19 -1.77 2.14
C GLU A 9 16.05 -0.75 2.29
N VAL A 10 16.36 0.54 2.37
CA VAL A 10 15.33 1.61 2.36
C VAL A 10 14.56 1.59 1.04
N SER A 11 15.26 1.47 -0.09
CA SER A 11 14.65 1.42 -1.42
C SER A 11 13.74 0.22 -1.60
N LYS A 12 14.15 -0.96 -1.09
CA LYS A 12 13.30 -2.17 -1.07
C LYS A 12 12.04 -1.95 -0.24
N ALA A 13 12.16 -1.42 0.97
CA ALA A 13 11.00 -1.15 1.82
C ALA A 13 10.03 -0.14 1.19
N LEU A 14 10.54 0.91 0.52
CA LEU A 14 9.72 1.86 -0.23
C LEU A 14 9.00 1.20 -1.40
N SER A 15 9.72 0.36 -2.15
CA SER A 15 9.14 -0.41 -3.26
C SER A 15 8.05 -1.35 -2.78
N SER A 16 8.24 -2.02 -1.64
CA SER A 16 7.22 -2.84 -0.99
C SER A 16 5.98 -2.03 -0.59
N CYS A 17 6.14 -0.78 -0.12
CA CYS A 17 5.01 0.10 0.15
C CYS A 17 4.23 0.42 -1.12
N GLN A 18 4.93 0.73 -2.22
CA GLN A 18 4.30 1.01 -3.50
C GLN A 18 3.47 -0.18 -3.99
N LEU A 19 3.97 -1.40 -3.83
CA LEU A 19 3.21 -2.60 -4.23
C LEU A 19 1.90 -2.78 -3.46
N VAL A 20 1.80 -2.32 -2.20
CA VAL A 20 0.52 -2.32 -1.46
C VAL A 20 -0.45 -1.32 -2.10
N GLU A 21 0.04 -0.14 -2.48
CA GLU A 21 -0.76 0.88 -3.17
C GLU A 21 -1.29 0.37 -4.51
N GLU A 22 -0.45 -0.29 -5.31
CA GLU A 22 -0.86 -0.87 -6.60
C GLU A 22 -1.91 -1.99 -6.46
N VAL A 23 -1.78 -2.85 -5.44
CA VAL A 23 -2.77 -3.91 -5.20
C VAL A 23 -4.10 -3.32 -4.71
N LEU A 24 -4.09 -2.22 -3.94
CA LEU A 24 -5.31 -1.49 -3.57
C LEU A 24 -5.97 -0.83 -4.79
N LYS A 25 -5.19 -0.18 -5.67
CA LYS A 25 -5.70 0.40 -6.91
C LYS A 25 -6.37 -0.65 -7.78
N LEU A 26 -5.75 -1.83 -7.91
CA LEU A 26 -6.32 -2.95 -8.65
C LEU A 26 -7.65 -3.40 -8.04
N TYR A 27 -7.70 -3.64 -6.73
CA TYR A 27 -8.93 -4.01 -6.02
C TYR A 27 -10.07 -3.02 -6.28
N ILE A 28 -9.78 -1.72 -6.13
CA ILE A 28 -10.79 -0.65 -6.29
C ILE A 28 -11.27 -0.60 -7.74
N SER A 29 -10.35 -0.68 -8.70
CA SER A 29 -10.67 -0.65 -10.13
C SER A 29 -11.57 -1.82 -10.52
N GLU A 30 -11.22 -3.04 -10.11
CA GLU A 30 -12.03 -4.24 -10.37
C GLU A 30 -13.40 -4.15 -9.69
N SER A 31 -13.48 -3.58 -8.48
CA SER A 31 -14.74 -3.36 -7.77
C SER A 31 -15.66 -2.39 -8.53
N TYR A 32 -15.10 -1.30 -9.06
CA TYR A 32 -15.84 -0.35 -9.89
C TYR A 32 -16.29 -0.96 -11.21
N GLU A 33 -15.46 -1.80 -11.83
CA GLU A 33 -15.86 -2.54 -13.04
C GLU A 33 -17.02 -3.49 -12.78
N LEU A 34 -16.98 -4.23 -11.66
CA LEU A 34 -18.08 -5.12 -11.27
C LEU A 34 -19.35 -4.31 -11.02
N ALA A 35 -19.26 -3.24 -10.23
CA ALA A 35 -20.40 -2.38 -9.93
C ALA A 35 -21.02 -1.85 -11.24
N ARG A 36 -20.19 -1.38 -12.18
CA ARG A 36 -20.62 -0.93 -13.51
C ARG A 36 -21.35 -2.02 -14.28
N LYS A 37 -20.82 -3.24 -14.33
CA LYS A 37 -21.48 -4.40 -14.99
C LYS A 37 -22.86 -4.69 -14.40
N CYS A 38 -23.02 -4.61 -13.08
CA CYS A 38 -24.29 -4.92 -12.41
C CYS A 38 -25.39 -3.87 -12.67
N ILE A 39 -25.01 -2.61 -12.87
CA ILE A 39 -25.93 -1.47 -13.02
C ILE A 39 -26.00 -0.92 -14.46
N ASP A 40 -25.25 -1.51 -15.39
CA ASP A 40 -25.17 -1.03 -16.76
C ASP A 40 -26.55 -0.89 -17.39
N GLY A 41 -26.77 0.23 -18.09
CA GLY A 41 -28.06 0.62 -18.66
C GLY A 41 -29.15 1.03 -17.66
N LYS A 42 -28.93 0.95 -16.34
CA LYS A 42 -29.93 1.33 -15.31
C LYS A 42 -29.64 2.69 -14.66
N LEU A 43 -28.37 3.05 -14.51
CA LEU A 43 -27.93 4.29 -13.89
C LEU A 43 -26.57 4.71 -14.45
N VAL A 44 -26.33 6.03 -14.54
CA VAL A 44 -25.02 6.56 -14.90
C VAL A 44 -24.01 6.26 -13.78
N PHE A 45 -22.98 5.48 -14.08
CA PHE A 45 -21.87 5.18 -13.17
C PHE A 45 -20.55 5.66 -13.76
N LYS A 46 -19.95 6.68 -13.13
CA LYS A 46 -18.75 7.36 -13.66
C LYS A 46 -17.44 6.92 -13.01
N LEU A 47 -17.49 6.21 -11.87
CA LEU A 47 -16.29 5.81 -11.14
C LEU A 47 -15.45 4.79 -11.93
N SER A 48 -14.14 5.00 -12.02
CA SER A 48 -13.19 4.15 -12.75
C SER A 48 -11.86 4.03 -12.01
N GLY A 49 -10.96 3.17 -12.49
CA GLY A 49 -9.60 3.07 -11.96
C GLY A 49 -8.79 4.37 -12.08
N GLU A 50 -9.11 5.21 -13.07
CA GLU A 50 -8.47 6.52 -13.28
C GLU A 50 -8.69 7.46 -12.07
N ASP A 51 -9.81 7.31 -11.34
CA ASP A 51 -10.10 8.13 -10.15
C ASP A 51 -9.14 7.88 -8.97
N VAL A 52 -8.37 6.79 -9.03
CA VAL A 52 -7.45 6.36 -7.97
C VAL A 52 -6.01 6.14 -8.43
N GLU A 53 -5.70 6.39 -9.70
CA GLU A 53 -4.37 6.17 -10.28
C GLU A 53 -3.27 6.94 -9.53
N ASP A 54 -3.52 8.23 -9.26
CA ASP A 54 -2.60 9.12 -8.52
C ASP A 54 -3.01 9.31 -7.04
N ALA A 55 -3.91 8.48 -6.52
CA ALA A 55 -4.40 8.63 -5.16
C ALA A 55 -3.32 8.24 -4.12
N SER A 56 -3.21 9.03 -3.06
CA SER A 56 -2.37 8.68 -1.90
C SER A 56 -2.87 7.42 -1.20
N LEU A 57 -1.99 6.71 -0.50
CA LEU A 57 -2.36 5.54 0.32
C LEU A 57 -3.54 5.81 1.27
N GLU A 58 -3.62 7.01 1.86
CA GLU A 58 -4.76 7.38 2.71
C GLU A 58 -6.10 7.43 1.95
N ARG A 59 -6.08 8.02 0.75
CA ARG A 59 -7.25 8.09 -0.12
C ARG A 59 -7.63 6.70 -0.63
N LEU A 60 -6.65 5.87 -0.98
CA LEU A 60 -6.86 4.47 -1.36
C LEU A 60 -7.53 3.68 -0.23
N ILE A 61 -7.03 3.76 1.00
CA ILE A 61 -7.64 3.09 2.17
C ILE A 61 -9.07 3.57 2.41
N THR A 62 -9.31 4.88 2.28
CA THR A 62 -10.64 5.47 2.47
C THR A 62 -11.63 4.96 1.42
N THR A 63 -11.20 4.84 0.17
CA THR A 63 -12.01 4.27 -0.92
C THR A 63 -12.23 2.78 -0.73
N PHE A 64 -11.16 2.02 -0.47
CA PHE A 64 -11.20 0.58 -0.20
C PHE A 64 -12.21 0.23 0.90
N ARG A 65 -12.21 0.97 2.02
CA ARG A 65 -13.17 0.75 3.12
C ARG A 65 -14.64 0.86 2.69
N LYS A 66 -14.97 1.59 1.62
CA LYS A 66 -16.35 1.68 1.12
C LYS A 66 -16.77 0.47 0.27
N LEU A 67 -15.81 -0.40 -0.07
CA LEU A 67 -15.95 -1.50 -1.01
C LEU A 67 -15.75 -2.87 -0.32
N THR A 68 -15.38 -2.89 0.97
CA THR A 68 -15.21 -4.11 1.77
C THR A 68 -15.84 -3.95 3.15
N ASP A 69 -16.33 -5.05 3.71
CA ASP A 69 -16.75 -5.16 5.12
C ASP A 69 -15.60 -5.64 6.04
N ASN A 70 -14.39 -5.87 5.51
CA ASN A 70 -13.25 -6.39 6.24
C ASN A 70 -12.53 -5.27 7.05
N GLU A 71 -13.19 -4.83 8.12
CA GLU A 71 -12.68 -3.78 9.03
C GLU A 71 -11.35 -4.18 9.71
N LYS A 72 -11.05 -5.48 9.81
CA LYS A 72 -9.73 -5.95 10.32
C LYS A 72 -8.61 -5.60 9.35
N LEU A 73 -8.80 -5.84 8.05
CA LEU A 73 -7.84 -5.49 7.02
C LEU A 73 -7.67 -3.97 6.90
N VAL A 74 -8.77 -3.22 6.98
CA VAL A 74 -8.74 -1.74 7.03
C VAL A 74 -7.92 -1.24 8.22
N ALA A 75 -8.07 -1.85 9.40
CA ALA A 75 -7.28 -1.48 10.57
C ALA A 75 -5.78 -1.77 10.40
N LYS A 76 -5.42 -2.90 9.76
CA LYS A 76 -4.02 -3.23 9.42
C LYS A 76 -3.43 -2.22 8.44
N LEU A 77 -4.18 -1.87 7.38
CA LEU A 77 -3.77 -0.86 6.40
C LEU A 77 -3.52 0.51 7.04
N ASN A 78 -4.37 0.93 7.99
CA ASN A 78 -4.16 2.19 8.70
C ASN A 78 -2.90 2.19 9.58
N LYS A 79 -2.58 1.06 10.21
CA LYS A 79 -1.30 0.91 10.94
C LYS A 79 -0.12 1.00 9.96
N PHE A 80 -0.19 0.26 8.85
CA PHE A 80 0.85 0.27 7.81
C PHE A 80 1.08 1.66 7.20
N LYS A 81 0.01 2.44 6.97
CA LYS A 81 0.10 3.85 6.52
C LYS A 81 1.04 4.68 7.40
N SER A 82 0.98 4.48 8.72
CA SER A 82 1.82 5.20 9.67
C SER A 82 3.30 4.85 9.50
N GLU A 83 3.60 3.57 9.23
CA GLU A 83 4.96 3.09 8.96
C GLU A 83 5.50 3.58 7.61
N ARG A 84 4.67 3.56 6.57
CA ARG A 84 5.00 4.11 5.24
C ARG A 84 5.31 5.62 5.33
N ASN A 85 4.50 6.38 6.06
CA ASN A 85 4.73 7.81 6.27
C ASN A 85 6.04 8.09 7.04
N TYR A 86 6.34 7.25 8.04
CA TYR A 86 7.63 7.31 8.73
C TYR A 86 8.79 7.08 7.76
N LEU A 87 8.71 6.05 6.92
CA LEU A 87 9.73 5.71 5.94
C LEU A 87 9.97 6.86 4.96
N SER A 88 8.91 7.44 4.41
CA SER A 88 8.97 8.56 3.46
C SER A 88 9.58 9.83 4.07
N HIS A 89 9.35 10.13 5.35
CA HIS A 89 9.83 11.38 5.95
C HIS A 89 11.17 11.26 6.67
N LYS A 90 11.43 10.15 7.37
CA LYS A 90 12.63 10.01 8.21
C LYS A 90 13.73 9.20 7.55
N ALA A 91 13.42 8.07 6.94
CA ALA A 91 14.47 7.24 6.32
C ALA A 91 15.07 7.93 5.08
N ILE A 92 14.23 8.56 4.25
CA ILE A 92 14.69 9.32 3.10
C ILE A 92 15.55 10.52 3.52
N ALA A 93 15.17 11.24 4.59
CA ALA A 93 15.98 12.34 5.10
C ALA A 93 17.41 11.89 5.48
N HIS A 94 17.55 10.72 6.11
CA HIS A 94 18.88 10.13 6.37
C HIS A 94 19.61 9.70 5.10
N CYS A 95 18.90 9.21 4.08
CA CYS A 95 19.51 8.91 2.80
C CYS A 95 19.98 10.15 2.03
N LEU A 96 19.43 11.33 2.34
CA LEU A 96 19.71 12.60 1.67
C LEU A 96 20.67 13.50 2.46
N ASP A 97 21.10 13.09 3.66
CA ASP A 97 22.11 13.78 4.47
C ASP A 97 23.41 12.94 4.57
N PRO A 98 24.18 12.82 3.47
CA PRO A 98 25.43 12.05 3.44
C PRO A 98 26.56 12.66 4.27
N MET A 99 26.38 13.87 4.82
CA MET A 99 27.34 14.50 5.74
C MET A 99 26.93 14.38 7.22
N GLY A 100 25.69 13.97 7.49
CA GLY A 100 25.22 13.61 8.82
C GLY A 100 25.83 12.28 9.24
N ASN A 101 26.64 12.28 10.31
CA ASN A 101 27.15 11.04 10.91
C ASN A 101 25.96 10.10 11.21
N LEU A 102 25.76 9.08 10.38
CA LEU A 102 24.72 8.08 10.59
C LEU A 102 25.05 7.36 11.90
N ASP A 103 24.23 7.56 12.93
CA ASP A 103 24.37 6.81 14.18
C ASP A 103 24.10 5.33 13.89
N TRP A 104 25.16 4.52 13.96
CA TRP A 104 25.09 3.08 13.70
C TRP A 104 24.18 2.33 14.68
N GLY A 105 23.92 2.87 15.88
CA GLY A 105 22.91 2.34 16.81
C GLY A 105 21.50 2.50 16.26
N TYR A 106 21.19 3.70 15.76
CA TYR A 106 19.93 4.01 15.09
C TYR A 106 19.73 3.23 13.78
N ALA A 107 20.81 3.00 13.01
CA ALA A 107 20.76 2.17 11.80
C ALA A 107 20.30 0.72 12.08
N GLY A 108 20.70 0.16 13.23
CA GLY A 108 20.28 -1.19 13.66
C GLY A 108 18.78 -1.29 13.98
N GLU A 109 18.22 -0.29 14.67
CA GLU A 109 16.77 -0.21 14.94
C GLU A 109 15.97 0.02 13.66
N LEU A 110 16.48 0.91 12.81
CA LEU A 110 15.85 1.21 11.53
C LEU A 110 15.81 -0.02 10.63
N LYS A 111 16.89 -0.83 10.58
CA LYS A 111 16.89 -2.10 9.84
C LYS A 111 15.75 -3.02 10.26
N LYS A 112 15.57 -3.26 11.57
CA LYS A 112 14.47 -4.11 12.07
C LYS A 112 13.11 -3.58 11.65
N ARG A 113 12.97 -2.26 11.59
CA ARG A 113 11.75 -1.60 11.13
C ARG A 113 11.55 -1.77 9.62
N LEU A 114 12.60 -1.64 8.80
CA LEU A 114 12.56 -1.90 7.36
C LEU A 114 12.15 -3.34 7.05
N ASP A 115 12.72 -4.31 7.76
CA ASP A 115 12.38 -5.72 7.62
C ASP A 115 10.90 -5.96 7.96
N ARG A 116 10.39 -5.34 9.03
CA ARG A 116 8.97 -5.41 9.41
C ARG A 116 8.06 -4.78 8.36
N ILE A 117 8.40 -3.63 7.80
CA ILE A 117 7.61 -2.97 6.75
C ILE A 117 7.52 -3.86 5.51
N GLN A 118 8.61 -4.52 5.12
CA GLN A 118 8.62 -5.44 4.00
C GLN A 118 7.71 -6.66 4.26
N GLN A 119 7.76 -7.23 5.46
CA GLN A 119 6.89 -8.34 5.84
C GLN A 119 5.42 -7.91 5.89
N ASP A 120 5.10 -6.79 6.57
CA ASP A 120 3.74 -6.26 6.67
C ASP A 120 3.17 -5.96 5.28
N SER A 121 3.98 -5.40 4.37
CA SER A 121 3.61 -5.20 2.97
C SER A 121 3.28 -6.51 2.25
N HIS A 122 4.11 -7.54 2.44
CA HIS A 122 3.86 -8.86 1.85
C HIS A 122 2.53 -9.44 2.32
N ASP A 123 2.31 -9.45 3.63
CA ASP A 123 1.11 -10.01 4.25
C ASP A 123 -0.15 -9.24 3.82
N LEU A 124 -0.08 -7.90 3.81
CA LEU A 124 -1.18 -7.06 3.34
C LEU A 124 -1.55 -7.32 1.88
N ARG A 125 -0.56 -7.49 0.98
CA ARG A 125 -0.86 -7.79 -0.42
C ARG A 125 -1.57 -9.13 -0.58
N LEU A 126 -1.17 -10.14 0.20
CA LEU A 126 -1.87 -11.43 0.21
C LEU A 126 -3.30 -11.27 0.75
N GLU A 127 -3.48 -10.56 1.87
CA GLU A 127 -4.81 -10.34 2.45
C GLU A 127 -5.74 -9.55 1.51
N ILE A 128 -5.25 -8.51 0.83
CA ILE A 128 -6.04 -7.78 -0.17
C ILE A 128 -6.39 -8.68 -1.35
N HIS A 129 -5.45 -9.53 -1.79
CA HIS A 129 -5.70 -10.48 -2.87
C HIS A 129 -6.78 -11.51 -2.49
N GLU A 130 -6.72 -12.06 -1.27
CA GLU A 130 -7.74 -12.96 -0.76
C GLU A 130 -9.11 -12.26 -0.64
N GLU A 131 -9.14 -11.01 -0.14
CA GLU A 131 -10.36 -10.22 -0.08
C GLU A 131 -10.96 -10.02 -1.48
N ALA A 132 -10.13 -9.77 -2.51
CA ALA A 132 -10.60 -9.59 -3.88
C ALA A 132 -11.30 -10.84 -4.46
N LYS A 133 -10.93 -12.05 -3.99
CA LYS A 133 -11.55 -13.30 -4.46
C LYS A 133 -13.05 -13.35 -4.16
N THR A 134 -13.52 -12.63 -3.15
CA THR A 134 -14.95 -12.57 -2.78
C THR A 134 -15.83 -12.09 -3.92
N PHE A 135 -15.32 -11.22 -4.80
CA PHE A 135 -16.09 -10.67 -5.90
C PHE A 135 -15.50 -10.94 -7.29
N ARG A 136 -14.19 -11.26 -7.41
CA ARG A 136 -13.54 -11.47 -8.71
C ARG A 136 -14.19 -12.54 -9.59
N ALA A 137 -14.78 -13.57 -8.98
CA ALA A 137 -15.51 -14.60 -9.74
C ALA A 137 -16.69 -13.98 -10.53
N HIS A 138 -17.36 -12.97 -9.98
CA HIS A 138 -18.48 -12.26 -10.62
C HIS A 138 -18.03 -11.25 -11.67
N LEU A 139 -16.73 -10.95 -11.75
CA LEU A 139 -16.20 -10.04 -12.75
C LEU A 139 -16.08 -10.72 -14.11
N TYR A 140 -15.72 -12.01 -14.13
CA TYR A 140 -15.39 -12.74 -15.36
C TYR A 140 -16.45 -13.76 -15.81
N PHE A 141 -17.50 -13.96 -15.01
CA PHE A 141 -18.61 -14.87 -15.27
C PHE A 141 -19.94 -14.24 -14.85
#